data_AF-A0AAV2YED6-F1
#
_entry.id   AF-A0AAV2YED6-F1
#
_cell.length_a   1.000
_cell.length_b   1.000
_cell.length_c   1.000
_cell.angle_alpha   90.00
_cell.angle_beta   90.00
_cell.angle_gamma   90.00
#
_symmetry.space_group_name_H-M   'P 1'
#
loop_
_entity.id
_entity.type
_entity.pdbx_description
1 polymer ?
#
loop_
_entity_poly.entity_id
_entity_poly.type
_entity_poly.pdbx_seq_one_letter_code
_entity_poly.pdbx_strand_id
1 'polypeptide(L)' 'MNPIENAWGVLARAVYKNGKQCETIEELQRAIVREWAAISASFFENLVSSMTNRCIELIKQRGKKTKY' A
#
# COMPACT_ATOMS: atom_id res chain seq x y z
N MET A 1 -12.71 2.31 3.20
CA MET A 1 -11.27 2.29 3.58
C MET A 1 -10.79 0.86 3.48
N ASN A 2 -10.02 0.52 2.44
CA ASN A 2 -9.60 -0.84 2.16
C ASN A 2 -8.08 -0.95 2.39
N PRO A 3 -7.60 -1.75 3.37
CA PRO A 3 -6.17 -1.81 3.68
C PRO A 3 -5.31 -2.26 2.49
N ILE A 4 -5.84 -3.07 1.57
CA ILE A 4 -5.07 -3.52 0.40
C ILE A 4 -4.65 -2.33 -0.51
N GLU A 5 -5.44 -1.25 -0.56
CA GLU A 5 -5.11 -0.05 -1.33
C GLU A 5 -3.83 0.61 -0.80
N ASN A 6 -3.58 0.51 0.51
CA ASN A 6 -2.37 1.06 1.11
C ASN A 6 -1.15 0.22 0.77
N ALA A 7 -1.32 -1.11 0.67
CA ALA A 7 -0.28 -1.99 0.18
C ALA A 7 0.04 -1.71 -1.30
N TRP A 8 -0.98 -1.53 -2.14
CA TRP A 8 -0.79 -1.13 -3.55
C TRP A 8 -0.07 0.21 -3.68
N GLY A 9 -0.43 1.20 -2.86
CA GLY A 9 0.26 2.48 -2.85
C GLY A 9 1.74 2.38 -2.45
N VAL A 10 2.08 1.52 -1.48
CA VAL A 10 3.49 1.27 -1.12
C VAL A 10 4.24 0.56 -2.24
N LEU A 11 3.64 -0.48 -2.82
CA LEU A 11 4.22 -1.23 -3.92
C LEU A 11 4.49 -0.33 -5.13
N ALA A 12 3.52 0.48 -5.54
CA ALA A 12 3.69 1.41 -6.66
C ALA A 12 4.84 2.41 -6.40
N ARG A 13 4.92 2.98 -5.19
CA ARG A 13 6.04 3.88 -4.83
C ARG A 13 7.40 3.18 -4.86
N ALA A 14 7.47 1.91 -4.50
CA ALA A 14 8.70 1.13 -4.56
C ALA A 14 9.10 0.82 -6.01
N VAL A 15 8.15 0.37 -6.84
CA VAL A 15 8.37 0.02 -8.26
C VAL A 15 8.86 1.22 -9.05
N TYR A 16 8.23 2.39 -8.86
CA TYR A 16 8.54 3.63 -9.59
C TYR A 16 9.47 4.58 -8.79
N LYS A 17 10.20 4.06 -7.80
CA LYS A 17 11.08 4.85 -6.94
C LYS A 17 12.08 5.65 -7.78
N ASN A 18 12.33 6.90 -7.39
CA ASN A 18 13.22 7.84 -8.07
C ASN A 18 12.84 8.10 -9.55
N GLY A 19 11.56 7.97 -9.91
CA GLY A 19 11.08 8.21 -11.27
C GLY A 19 11.42 7.08 -12.25
N LYS A 20 11.88 5.91 -11.75
CA LYS A 20 12.12 4.73 -12.58
C LYS A 20 10.90 4.45 -13.44
N GLN A 21 11.08 4.29 -14.75
CA GLN A 21 10.05 3.80 -15.68
C GLN A 21 10.31 2.33 -15.99
N CYS A 22 9.25 1.61 -16.38
CA CYS A 22 9.37 0.27 -16.95
C CYS A 22 8.93 0.37 -18.42
N GLU A 23 9.78 -0.03 -19.35
CA GLU A 23 9.51 0.12 -20.79
C GLU A 23 8.71 -1.05 -21.36
N THR A 24 8.77 -2.20 -20.69
CA THR A 24 8.03 -3.41 -21.09
C THR A 24 7.20 -3.98 -19.94
N ILE A 25 6.20 -4.77 -20.30
CA ILE A 25 5.34 -5.47 -19.33
C ILE A 25 6.18 -6.44 -18.49
N GLU A 26 7.15 -7.13 -19.10
CA GLU A 26 8.01 -8.10 -18.41
C GLU A 26 8.92 -7.42 -17.39
N GLU A 27 9.41 -6.21 -17.68
CA GLU A 27 10.16 -5.42 -16.71
C GLU A 27 9.28 -5.03 -15.53
N LEU A 28 8.07 -4.54 -15.81
CA LEU A 28 7.11 -4.14 -14.79
C LEU A 28 6.73 -5.34 -13.90
N GLN A 29 6.45 -6.51 -14.48
CA GLN A 29 6.14 -7.73 -13.74
C GLN A 29 7.28 -8.14 -12.81
N ARG A 30 8.53 -8.14 -13.29
CA ARG A 30 9.70 -8.46 -12.47
C ARG A 30 9.88 -7.45 -11.33
N ALA A 31 9.69 -6.16 -11.61
CA ALA A 31 9.78 -5.12 -10.59
C ALA A 31 8.70 -5.30 -9.51
N ILE A 32 7.45 -5.56 -9.92
CA ILE A 32 6.33 -5.82 -9.00
C ILE A 32 6.66 -7.00 -8.08
N VAL A 33 7.08 -8.14 -8.62
CA VAL A 33 7.38 -9.35 -7.83
C VAL A 33 8.54 -9.08 -6.86
N ARG A 34 9.61 -8.43 -7.33
CA ARG A 34 10.77 -8.11 -6.51
C ARG A 34 10.43 -7.16 -5.37
N GLU A 35 9.78 -6.05 -5.67
CA GLU A 35 9.43 -5.04 -4.65
C GLU A 35 8.38 -5.57 -3.68
N TRP A 36 7.42 -6.38 -4.13
CA TRP A 36 6.46 -7.04 -3.25
C TRP A 36 7.16 -7.96 -2.24
N ALA A 37 8.09 -8.80 -2.69
CA ALA A 37 8.86 -9.67 -1.82
C ALA A 37 9.76 -8.92 -0.83
N ALA A 38 10.13 -7.67 -1.14
CA ALA A 38 10.92 -6.81 -0.27
C ALA A 38 10.08 -6.12 0.83
N ILE A 39 8.75 -6.06 0.70
CA ILE A 39 7.88 -5.50 1.73
C ILE A 39 7.86 -6.46 2.93
N SER A 40 8.31 -5.99 4.09
CA SER A 40 8.36 -6.80 5.31
C SER A 40 6.98 -7.30 5.73
N ALA A 41 6.90 -8.51 6.29
CA ALA A 41 5.68 -9.04 6.89
C ALA A 41 5.10 -8.10 7.97
N SER A 42 5.98 -7.48 8.77
CA SER A 42 5.59 -6.52 9.81
C SER A 42 4.80 -5.32 9.27
N PHE A 43 5.03 -4.90 8.01
CA PHE A 43 4.23 -3.86 7.38
C PHE A 43 2.77 -4.30 7.23
N PHE A 44 2.54 -5.54 6.76
CA PHE A 44 1.19 -6.07 6.59
C PHE A 44 0.49 -6.31 7.93
N GLU A 45 1.22 -6.81 8.93
CA GLU A 45 0.69 -6.97 10.30
C GLU A 45 0.27 -5.63 10.91
N ASN A 46 1.09 -4.59 10.75
CA ASN A 46 0.78 -3.23 11.19
C ASN A 46 -0.42 -2.65 10.42
N LEU A 47 -0.50 -2.92 9.12
CA LEU A 47 -1.59 -2.48 8.27
C LEU A 47 -2.92 -3.09 8.72
N VAL A 48 -2.97 -4.40 8.95
CA VAL A 48 -4.15 -5.12 9.43
C VAL A 48 -4.52 -4.68 10.85
N SER A 49 -3.57 -4.62 11.78
CA SER A 49 -3.83 -4.18 13.16
C SER A 49 -4.33 -2.74 13.25
N SER A 50 -3.97 -1.88 12.30
CA SER A 50 -4.46 -0.50 12.23
C SER A 50 -5.94 -0.36 11.81
N MET A 51 -6.58 -1.43 11.31
CA MET A 51 -7.96 -1.38 10.80
C MET A 51 -8.99 -0.97 11.83
N THR A 52 -8.81 -1.38 13.08
CA THR A 52 -9.71 -0.97 14.17
C THR A 52 -9.69 0.55 14.36
N ASN A 53 -8.49 1.14 14.44
CA ASN A 53 -8.31 2.59 14.62
C ASN A 53 -8.85 3.40 13.44
N ARG A 54 -8.67 2.87 12.24
CA ARG A 54 -9.21 3.39 10.98
C ARG A 54 -10.74 3.46 10.96
N CYS A 55 -11.40 2.36 11.33
CA CYS A 55 -12.86 2.32 11.41
C CYS A 55 -13.39 3.28 12.48
N ILE A 56 -12.73 3.33 13.65
CA ILE A 56 -13.08 4.29 14.72
C ILE A 56 -12.99 5.73 14.20
N GLU A 57 -11.94 6.08 13.47
CA GLU A 57 -11.78 7.41 12.90
C GLU A 57 -12.88 7.71 11.86
N LEU A 58 -13.21 6.75 10.99
CA LEU A 58 -14.28 6.92 10.01
C LEU A 58 -15.65 7.19 10.67
N ILE A 59 -15.93 6.49 11.77
CA ILE A 59 -17.15 6.71 12.58
C ILE A 59 -17.13 8.11 13.19
N LYS A 60 -16.01 8.53 13.80
CA LYS A 60 -15.85 9.88 14.37
C LYS A 60 -16.06 10.97 13.32
N GLN A 61 -15.55 10.75 12.10
CA GLN A 61 -15.71 11.65 10.96
C GLN A 61 -17.09 11.55 10.27
N ARG A 62 -18.01 10.72 10.78
CA ARG A 62 -19.34 10.48 10.19
C ARG A 62 -19.26 10.08 8.72
N GLY A 63 -18.31 9.21 8.39
CA GLY A 63 -18.09 8.73 7.03
C GLY A 63 -17.34 9.70 6.10
N LYS A 64 -16.91 10.87 6.58
CA LYS A 64 -16.07 11.80 5.81
C LYS A 64 -14.63 11.28 5.68
N LYS A 65 -13.86 11.94 4.81
CA LYS A 65 -12.45 11.63 4.55
C LYS A 65 -11.64 11.58 5.85
N THR A 66 -10.84 10.52 5.99
CA THR A 66 -9.89 10.33 7.09
C THR A 66 -8.46 10.63 6.66
N LYS A 67 -7.53 10.71 7.62
CA LYS A 67 -6.08 10.74 7.35
C LYS A 67 -5.53 9.42 6.78
N TYR A 68 -6.30 8.34 6.97
CA TYR A 68 -6.02 7.00 6.45
C TYR A 68 -6.60 6.82 5.06
#